data_AF-A0A7S2CWM5-F1
#
_entry.id   AF-A0A7S2CWM5-F1
#
_cell.length_a   1.000
_cell.length_b   1.000
_cell.length_c   1.000
_cell.angle_alpha   90.00
_cell.angle_beta   90.00
_cell.angle_gamma   90.00
#
_symmetry.space_group_name_H-M   'P 1'
#
loop_
_entity.id
_entity.type
_entity.pdbx_description
1 polymer ?
#
loop_
_entity_poly.entity_id
_entity_poly.type
_entity_poly.pdbx_seq_one_letter_code
_entity_poly.pdbx_strand_id
1 'polypeptide(L)'
;MYALGLKAGVRFDYGVRTQWQPVESQRLMLWAGRVGKQESFMDALGHLHFEQRKSASHRDTLLEAAKSVGLDTIEAERFLDTDELEDDVWESYRSTIHEKNIHAIPFFVFGPQGLGGPFRLEGSEPPIIINGSGDISQFARVFEHLLRHYLPAAAVGQSLTSVDPAAAPPRPQKGGNQ
;
A
#
# COMPACT_ATOMS: atom_id res chain seq x y z
N MET A 1 4.28 4.95 -17.52
CA MET A 1 3.68 3.72 -16.97
C MET A 1 4.42 2.47 -17.47
N TYR A 2 4.22 2.01 -18.71
CA TYR A 2 4.82 0.74 -19.21
C TYR A 2 6.35 0.64 -19.04
N ALA A 3 7.11 1.67 -19.46
CA ALA A 3 8.56 1.66 -19.31
C ALA A 3 9.05 1.70 -17.85
N LEU A 4 8.25 2.28 -16.94
CA LEU A 4 8.56 2.32 -15.50
C LEU A 4 8.25 0.97 -14.85
N GLY A 5 7.11 0.37 -15.20
CA GLY A 5 6.74 -0.98 -14.77
C GLY A 5 7.80 -2.01 -15.15
N LEU A 6 8.27 -1.99 -16.40
CA LEU A 6 9.33 -2.90 -16.85
C LEU A 6 10.62 -2.77 -16.05
N LYS A 7 11.02 -1.54 -15.68
CA LYS A 7 12.17 -1.30 -14.80
C LYS A 7 11.96 -1.82 -13.38
N ALA A 8 10.71 -1.82 -12.91
CA ALA A 8 10.30 -2.37 -11.62
C ALA A 8 9.92 -3.87 -11.67
N GLY A 9 10.07 -4.54 -12.82
CA GLY A 9 9.72 -5.95 -13.00
C GLY A 9 8.22 -6.23 -13.20
N VAL A 10 7.38 -5.21 -13.35
CA VAL A 10 5.92 -5.32 -13.51
C VAL A 10 5.52 -5.13 -14.98
N ARG A 11 4.82 -6.10 -15.56
CA ARG A 11 4.28 -5.99 -16.92
C ARG A 11 2.84 -5.52 -16.87
N PHE A 12 2.68 -4.21 -16.95
CA PHE A 12 1.36 -3.61 -16.85
C PHE A 12 0.44 -3.95 -18.01
N ASP A 13 -0.79 -4.28 -17.67
CA ASP A 13 -1.88 -4.57 -18.58
C ASP A 13 -3.24 -4.12 -18.01
N TYR A 14 -3.52 -2.81 -18.11
CA TYR A 14 -4.66 -2.15 -17.49
C TYR A 14 -5.91 -2.04 -18.38
N GLY A 15 -6.08 -2.94 -19.34
CA GLY A 15 -7.23 -2.94 -20.26
C GLY A 15 -8.54 -3.38 -19.62
N VAL A 16 -8.87 -2.88 -18.43
CA VAL A 16 -10.00 -3.29 -17.61
C VAL A 16 -10.73 -2.10 -17.00
N ARG A 17 -12.04 -2.24 -16.76
CA ARG A 17 -12.85 -1.23 -16.09
C ARG A 17 -12.28 -0.93 -14.70
N THR A 18 -12.17 0.35 -14.36
CA THR A 18 -11.77 0.82 -13.03
C THR A 18 -12.87 1.69 -12.44
N GLN A 19 -13.06 1.60 -11.13
CA GLN A 19 -13.82 2.59 -10.36
C GLN A 19 -12.85 3.52 -9.66
N TRP A 20 -13.22 4.80 -9.55
CA TRP A 20 -12.41 5.79 -8.86
C TRP A 20 -12.30 5.50 -7.36
N GLN A 21 -13.39 5.03 -6.74
CA GLN A 21 -13.42 4.51 -5.37
C GLN A 21 -13.87 3.04 -5.35
N PRO A 22 -12.94 2.08 -5.36
CA PRO A 22 -13.28 0.66 -5.30
C PRO A 22 -13.58 0.24 -3.84
N VAL A 23 -14.78 0.56 -3.37
CA VAL A 23 -15.19 0.42 -1.95
C VAL A 23 -15.06 -1.02 -1.45
N GLU A 24 -15.58 -2.01 -2.17
CA GLU A 24 -15.49 -3.42 -1.76
C GLU A 24 -14.04 -3.91 -1.60
N SER A 25 -13.13 -3.44 -2.46
CA SER A 25 -11.71 -3.79 -2.36
C SER A 25 -11.09 -3.25 -1.08
N GLN A 26 -11.40 -2.00 -0.72
CA GLN A 26 -10.94 -1.39 0.52
C GLN A 26 -11.57 -2.07 1.75
N ARG A 27 -12.86 -2.41 1.70
CA ARG A 27 -13.54 -3.15 2.76
C ARG A 27 -12.88 -4.51 3.00
N LEU A 28 -12.64 -5.28 1.93
CA LEU A 28 -12.02 -6.59 2.05
C LEU A 28 -10.54 -6.51 2.49
N MET A 29 -9.81 -5.46 2.08
CA MET A 29 -8.47 -5.16 2.57
C MET A 29 -8.46 -4.97 4.09
N LEU A 30 -9.35 -4.13 4.62
CA LEU A 30 -9.45 -3.87 6.06
C LEU A 30 -9.87 -5.13 6.83
N TRP A 31 -10.81 -5.90 6.30
CA TRP A 31 -11.20 -7.19 6.87
C TRP A 31 -10.04 -8.20 6.90
N ALA A 32 -9.30 -8.34 5.80
CA ALA A 32 -8.11 -9.19 5.72
C ALA A 32 -7.01 -8.76 6.72
N GLY A 33 -6.96 -7.48 7.09
CA GLY A 33 -6.09 -6.96 8.14
C GLY A 33 -6.33 -7.59 9.50
N ARG A 34 -7.56 -8.02 9.82
CA ARG A 34 -7.90 -8.67 11.10
C ARG A 34 -7.16 -9.99 11.31
N VAL A 35 -6.73 -10.63 10.22
CA VAL A 35 -5.98 -11.89 10.23
C VAL A 35 -4.55 -11.71 9.69
N GLY A 36 -4.07 -10.47 9.61
CA GLY A 36 -2.70 -10.17 9.17
C GLY A 36 -2.44 -10.43 7.68
N LYS A 37 -3.48 -10.45 6.85
CA LYS A 37 -3.40 -10.74 5.40
C LYS A 37 -3.62 -9.52 4.51
N GLN A 38 -3.72 -8.33 5.08
CA GLN A 38 -3.96 -7.08 4.35
C GLN A 38 -3.00 -6.87 3.17
N GLU A 39 -1.68 -6.85 3.45
CA GLU A 39 -0.66 -6.61 2.44
C GLU A 39 -0.62 -7.70 1.38
N SER A 40 -0.65 -8.98 1.81
CA SER A 40 -0.67 -10.10 0.86
C SER A 40 -1.88 -10.03 -0.06
N PHE A 41 -3.07 -9.72 0.50
CA PHE A 41 -4.29 -9.58 -0.27
C PHE A 41 -4.19 -8.45 -1.31
N MET A 42 -3.69 -7.27 -0.91
CA MET A 42 -3.55 -6.13 -1.83
C MET A 42 -2.48 -6.37 -2.90
N ASP A 43 -1.40 -7.08 -2.58
CA ASP A 43 -0.40 -7.49 -3.58
C ASP A 43 -1.01 -8.46 -4.60
N ALA A 44 -1.73 -9.49 -4.13
CA ALA A 44 -2.44 -10.42 -5.01
C ALA A 44 -3.49 -9.73 -5.89
N LEU A 45 -4.30 -8.85 -5.30
CA LEU A 45 -5.31 -8.07 -6.02
C LEU A 45 -4.66 -7.12 -7.04
N GLY A 46 -3.56 -6.48 -6.65
CA GLY A 46 -2.74 -5.63 -7.51
C GLY A 46 -2.21 -6.41 -8.71
N HIS A 47 -1.71 -7.63 -8.52
CA HIS A 47 -1.24 -8.48 -9.61
C HIS A 47 -2.36 -8.82 -10.60
N LEU A 48 -3.54 -9.24 -10.11
CA LEU A 48 -4.70 -9.50 -10.96
C LEU A 48 -5.13 -8.25 -11.75
N HIS A 49 -5.09 -7.09 -11.08
CA HIS A 49 -5.53 -5.83 -11.66
C HIS A 49 -4.57 -5.23 -12.66
N PHE A 50 -3.31 -5.16 -12.27
CA PHE A 50 -2.29 -4.44 -12.98
C PHE A 50 -1.62 -5.30 -14.05
N GLU A 51 -1.66 -6.63 -13.98
CA GLU A 51 -0.97 -7.50 -14.92
C GLU A 51 -1.89 -8.47 -15.67
N GLN A 52 -3.13 -8.70 -15.20
CA GLN A 52 -4.02 -9.72 -15.77
C GLN A 52 -5.36 -9.19 -16.29
N ARG A 53 -5.54 -7.87 -16.38
CA ARG A 53 -6.81 -7.23 -16.80
C ARG A 53 -8.04 -7.67 -16.01
N LYS A 54 -7.90 -8.00 -14.72
CA LYS A 54 -9.05 -8.32 -13.85
C LYS A 54 -9.37 -7.12 -12.95
N SER A 55 -10.61 -6.62 -12.95
CA SER A 55 -10.88 -5.36 -12.26
C SER A 55 -10.79 -5.55 -10.75
N ALA A 56 -10.03 -4.70 -10.06
CA ALA A 56 -10.09 -4.67 -8.60
C ALA A 56 -11.49 -4.31 -8.08
N SER A 57 -12.35 -3.71 -8.92
CA SER A 57 -13.73 -3.36 -8.59
C SER A 57 -14.74 -4.49 -8.84
N HIS A 58 -14.30 -5.68 -9.26
CA HIS A 58 -15.19 -6.83 -9.46
C HIS A 58 -15.05 -7.82 -8.32
N ARG A 59 -16.18 -8.21 -7.73
CA ARG A 59 -16.23 -9.13 -6.59
C ARG A 59 -15.53 -10.47 -6.86
N ASP A 60 -15.70 -11.05 -8.05
CA ASP A 60 -15.00 -12.28 -8.43
C ASP A 60 -13.48 -12.16 -8.36
N THR A 61 -12.93 -10.99 -8.74
CA THR A 61 -11.49 -10.72 -8.67
C THR A 61 -11.03 -10.57 -7.22
N LEU A 62 -11.86 -9.98 -6.36
CA LEU A 62 -11.59 -9.88 -4.93
C LEU A 62 -11.54 -11.26 -4.26
N LEU A 63 -12.51 -12.13 -4.56
CA LEU A 63 -12.55 -13.50 -4.02
C LEU A 63 -11.40 -14.36 -4.56
N GLU A 64 -11.01 -14.18 -5.83
CA GLU A 64 -9.83 -14.83 -6.39
C GLU A 64 -8.54 -14.42 -5.67
N ALA A 65 -8.35 -13.12 -5.45
CA ALA A 65 -7.21 -12.60 -4.69
C ALA A 65 -7.21 -13.13 -3.25
N ALA A 66 -8.36 -13.11 -2.57
CA ALA A 66 -8.52 -13.62 -1.21
C ALA A 66 -8.14 -15.11 -1.11
N LYS A 67 -8.65 -15.93 -2.03
CA LYS A 67 -8.31 -17.36 -2.11
C LYS A 67 -6.82 -17.58 -2.26
N SER A 68 -6.16 -16.80 -3.13
CA SER A 68 -4.74 -16.97 -3.44
C SER A 68 -3.81 -16.74 -2.23
N VAL A 69 -4.26 -15.94 -1.25
CA VAL A 69 -3.49 -15.62 -0.03
C VAL A 69 -3.91 -16.46 1.18
N GLY A 70 -4.83 -17.40 0.98
CA GLY A 70 -5.32 -18.33 2.00
C GLY A 70 -6.46 -17.79 2.88
N LEU A 71 -7.18 -16.76 2.43
CA LEU A 71 -8.42 -16.34 3.09
C LEU A 71 -9.57 -17.27 2.70
N ASP A 72 -10.50 -17.51 3.63
CA ASP A 72 -11.71 -18.28 3.36
C ASP A 72 -12.65 -17.46 2.48
N THR A 73 -12.92 -17.96 1.27
CA THR A 73 -13.77 -17.28 0.29
C THR A 73 -15.23 -17.20 0.71
N ILE A 74 -15.73 -18.20 1.47
CA ILE A 74 -17.12 -18.21 1.96
C ILE A 74 -17.28 -17.10 3.00
N GLU A 75 -16.30 -16.96 3.90
CA GLU A 75 -16.28 -15.90 4.90
C GLU A 75 -16.10 -14.51 4.28
N ALA A 76 -15.23 -14.39 3.28
CA ALA A 76 -15.04 -13.15 2.53
C ALA A 76 -16.32 -12.73 1.79
N GLU A 77 -17.00 -13.68 1.12
CA GLU A 77 -18.26 -13.44 0.44
C GLU A 77 -19.36 -13.01 1.42
N ARG A 78 -19.51 -13.75 2.53
CA ARG A 78 -20.45 -13.38 3.60
C ARG A 78 -20.18 -12.00 4.18
N PHE A 79 -18.92 -11.62 4.37
CA PHE A 79 -18.55 -10.28 4.81
C PHE A 79 -18.97 -9.23 3.79
N LEU A 80 -18.70 -9.47 2.50
CA LEU A 80 -19.06 -8.56 1.41
C LEU A 80 -20.58 -8.44 1.18
N ASP A 81 -21.38 -9.41 1.65
CA ASP A 81 -22.84 -9.34 1.64
C ASP A 81 -23.45 -8.44 2.74
N THR A 82 -22.61 -7.94 3.64
CA THR A 82 -23.00 -6.94 4.66
C THR A 82 -22.51 -5.55 4.28
N ASP A 83 -22.88 -4.54 5.08
CA ASP A 83 -22.37 -3.16 4.98
C ASP A 83 -21.17 -2.90 5.92
N GLU A 84 -20.62 -3.96 6.54
CA GLU A 84 -19.54 -3.83 7.52
C GLU A 84 -18.30 -3.17 6.91
N LEU A 85 -17.76 -2.14 7.58
CA LEU A 85 -16.64 -1.29 7.14
C LEU A 85 -16.93 -0.35 5.96
N GLU A 86 -18.18 -0.24 5.49
CA GLU A 86 -18.52 0.69 4.42
C GLU A 86 -18.36 2.16 4.85
N ASP A 87 -18.90 2.51 6.01
CA ASP A 87 -18.78 3.87 6.57
C ASP A 87 -17.31 4.23 6.85
N ASP A 88 -16.51 3.29 7.35
CA ASP A 88 -15.07 3.49 7.59
C ASP A 88 -14.32 3.83 6.30
N VAL A 89 -14.65 3.14 5.20
CA VAL A 89 -14.03 3.39 3.88
C VAL A 89 -14.47 4.75 3.33
N TRP A 90 -15.74 5.10 3.43
CA TRP A 90 -16.22 6.41 2.98
C TRP A 90 -15.66 7.57 3.80
N GLU A 91 -15.55 7.40 5.12
CA GLU A 91 -14.91 8.38 6.00
C GLU A 91 -13.43 8.54 5.65
N SER A 92 -12.72 7.44 5.40
CA SER A 92 -11.32 7.48 4.93
C SER A 92 -11.17 8.28 3.63
N TYR A 93 -12.05 8.07 2.64
CA TYR A 93 -12.05 8.86 1.40
C TYR A 93 -12.38 10.33 1.65
N ARG A 94 -13.40 10.63 2.46
CA ARG A 94 -13.82 11.99 2.78
C ARG A 94 -12.71 12.76 3.47
N SER A 95 -12.12 12.19 4.52
CA SER A 95 -11.00 12.79 5.25
C SER A 95 -9.81 13.03 4.32
N THR A 96 -9.47 12.07 3.46
CA THR A 96 -8.35 12.21 2.52
C THR A 96 -8.56 13.35 1.51
N ILE A 97 -9.76 13.46 0.92
CA ILE A 97 -10.05 14.44 -0.13
C ILE A 97 -10.32 15.83 0.45
N HIS A 98 -11.17 15.92 1.47
CA HIS A 98 -11.67 17.21 1.97
C HIS A 98 -10.82 17.79 3.09
N GLU A 99 -10.39 16.96 4.05
CA GLU A 99 -9.65 17.46 5.21
C GLU A 99 -8.15 17.57 4.89
N LYS A 100 -7.60 16.55 4.23
CA LYS A 100 -6.17 16.49 3.90
C LYS A 100 -5.83 17.09 2.55
N ASN A 101 -6.83 17.41 1.72
CA ASN A 101 -6.67 17.97 0.37
C ASN A 101 -5.78 17.11 -0.55
N ILE A 102 -5.88 15.78 -0.42
CA ILE A 102 -5.13 14.81 -1.22
C ILE A 102 -6.04 14.29 -2.34
N HIS A 103 -5.70 14.59 -3.59
CA HIS A 103 -6.51 14.25 -4.78
C HIS A 103 -5.88 13.17 -5.66
N ALA A 104 -4.68 12.70 -5.34
CA ALA A 104 -3.98 11.69 -6.10
C ALA A 104 -3.13 10.80 -5.19
N ILE A 105 -3.12 9.51 -5.48
CA ILE A 105 -2.30 8.49 -4.83
C ILE A 105 -1.28 7.89 -5.82
N PRO A 106 -0.15 7.34 -5.34
CA PRO A 106 0.31 7.32 -3.95
C PRO A 106 0.83 8.69 -3.47
N PHE A 107 0.69 8.95 -2.17
CA PHE A 107 1.10 10.18 -1.50
C PHE A 107 1.78 9.82 -0.18
N PHE A 108 3.05 10.17 -0.02
CA PHE A 108 3.84 9.82 1.16
C PHE A 108 4.17 11.06 1.97
N VAL A 109 4.00 10.98 3.29
CA VAL A 109 4.31 12.05 4.24
C VAL A 109 5.31 11.52 5.26
N PHE A 110 6.42 12.22 5.42
CA PHE A 110 7.50 11.89 6.34
C PHE A 110 7.73 13.05 7.31
N GLY A 111 7.78 12.78 8.61
CA GLY A 111 8.06 13.79 9.63
C GLY A 111 7.84 13.26 11.04
N PRO A 112 8.29 14.00 12.07
CA PRO A 112 7.95 13.69 13.47
C PRO A 112 6.44 13.73 13.64
N GLN A 113 5.89 12.85 14.49
CA GLN A 113 4.45 12.62 14.65
C GLN A 113 3.63 13.92 14.69
N GLY A 114 2.60 13.96 13.84
CA GLY A 114 1.79 15.14 13.56
C GLY A 114 1.80 15.43 12.07
N LEU A 115 0.90 14.77 11.32
CA LEU A 115 0.58 15.23 9.96
C LEU A 115 0.30 16.74 10.04
N GLY A 116 0.95 17.51 9.16
CA GLY A 116 0.72 18.94 9.03
C GLY A 116 -0.77 19.29 9.12
N GLY A 117 -1.08 20.10 10.12
CA GLY A 117 -2.42 20.39 10.63
C GLY A 117 -2.26 21.14 11.96
N PRO A 118 -3.35 21.51 12.66
CA PRO A 118 -3.33 22.38 13.86
C PRO A 118 -2.56 21.83 15.07
N PHE A 119 -1.93 20.66 14.96
CA PHE A 119 -1.21 19.96 16.04
C PHE A 119 0.31 19.94 15.86
N ARG A 120 0.88 20.95 15.17
CA ARG A 120 2.35 21.14 15.18
C ARG A 120 2.82 21.34 16.62
N LEU A 121 3.83 20.57 17.05
CA LEU A 121 4.71 21.02 18.11
C LEU A 121 5.46 22.25 17.58
N GLU A 122 5.34 23.37 18.26
CA GLU A 122 5.96 24.63 17.87
C GLU A 122 7.48 24.42 17.68
N GLY A 123 8.00 24.74 16.48
CA GLY A 123 9.42 24.55 16.13
C GLY A 123 9.79 23.23 15.42
N SER A 124 8.86 22.35 15.07
CA SER A 124 9.17 21.16 14.25
C SER A 124 9.39 21.52 12.76
N GLU A 125 10.35 20.85 12.12
CA GLU A 125 10.56 20.97 10.67
C GLU A 125 9.27 20.61 9.89
N PRO A 126 9.04 21.26 8.73
CA PRO A 126 7.89 20.90 7.90
C PRO A 126 7.99 19.43 7.44
N PRO A 127 6.85 18.73 7.27
CA PRO A 127 6.86 17.36 6.77
C PRO A 127 7.41 17.32 5.35
N ILE A 128 8.18 16.27 5.05
CA ILE A 128 8.68 15.97 3.71
C ILE A 128 7.59 15.18 2.97
N ILE A 129 7.18 15.68 1.80
CA ILE A 129 6.10 15.11 1.00
C ILE A 129 6.69 14.56 -0.31
N ILE A 130 6.32 13.33 -0.65
CA ILE A 130 6.59 12.73 -1.97
C ILE A 130 5.25 12.45 -2.66
N ASN A 131 5.04 13.14 -3.78
CA ASN A 131 3.87 12.94 -4.63
C ASN A 131 4.14 11.86 -5.68
N GLY A 132 3.19 10.95 -5.86
CA GLY A 132 3.32 9.84 -6.81
C GLY A 132 4.29 8.77 -6.32
N SER A 133 4.65 7.85 -7.22
CA SER A 133 5.43 6.65 -6.86
C SER A 133 6.86 6.93 -6.41
N GLY A 134 7.36 8.16 -6.61
CA GLY A 134 8.73 8.55 -6.25
C GLY A 134 9.82 7.78 -7.00
N ASP A 135 11.08 8.10 -6.66
CA ASP A 135 12.27 7.35 -7.06
C ASP A 135 12.99 6.85 -5.79
N ILE A 136 13.71 5.73 -5.91
CA ILE A 136 14.47 5.11 -4.81
C ILE A 136 15.42 6.13 -4.18
N SER A 137 16.09 6.95 -4.99
CA SER A 137 17.03 7.95 -4.46
C SER A 137 16.32 9.08 -3.71
N GLN A 138 15.07 9.42 -4.07
CA GLN A 138 14.25 10.36 -3.29
C GLN A 138 13.93 9.77 -1.92
N PHE A 139 13.44 8.54 -1.84
CA PHE A 139 13.15 7.90 -0.57
C PHE A 139 14.41 7.73 0.28
N ALA A 140 15.53 7.30 -0.32
CA ALA A 140 16.80 7.15 0.37
C ALA A 140 17.25 8.47 1.03
N ARG A 141 17.17 9.60 0.32
CA ARG A 141 17.49 10.92 0.90
C ARG A 141 16.57 11.30 2.06
N VAL A 142 15.28 10.99 1.97
CA VAL A 142 14.34 11.25 3.07
C VAL A 142 14.69 10.41 4.28
N PHE A 143 14.94 9.12 4.11
CA PHE A 143 15.35 8.26 5.22
C PHE A 143 16.68 8.71 5.82
N GLU A 144 17.69 9.02 5.01
CA GLU A 144 18.96 9.57 5.51
C GLU A 144 18.78 10.86 6.31
N HIS A 145 17.92 11.78 5.85
CA HIS A 145 17.55 12.98 6.61
C HIS A 145 16.93 12.60 7.95
N LEU A 146 15.91 11.75 7.94
CA LEU A 146 15.22 11.33 9.18
C LEU A 146 16.17 10.65 10.17
N LEU A 147 17.04 9.75 9.70
CA LEU A 147 18.02 9.05 10.52
C LEU A 147 19.00 10.03 11.19
N ARG A 148 19.42 11.09 10.47
CA ARG A 148 20.36 12.10 11.01
C ARG A 148 19.71 13.03 12.04
N HIS A 149 18.45 13.35 11.87
CA HIS A 149 17.78 14.42 12.63
C HIS A 149 16.86 13.90 13.74
N TYR A 150 16.38 12.65 13.67
CA TYR A 150 15.35 12.14 14.58
C TYR A 150 15.68 10.82 15.28
N LEU A 151 16.78 10.14 14.92
CA LEU A 151 17.28 9.03 15.72
C LEU A 151 18.35 9.51 16.72
N PRO A 152 18.29 9.07 17.99
CA PRO A 152 19.38 9.32 18.92
C PRO A 152 20.67 8.70 18.40
N ALA A 153 21.81 9.40 18.57
CA ALA A 153 23.12 8.99 18.06
C ALA A 153 23.54 7.55 18.43
N ALA A 154 22.95 6.97 19.48
CA ALA A 154 23.17 5.59 19.92
C ALA A 154 22.57 4.52 18.98
N ALA A 155 21.62 4.85 18.10
CA ALA A 155 20.93 3.90 17.22
C ALA A 155 21.62 3.73 15.84
N VAL A 156 22.44 4.69 15.41
CA VAL A 156 23.01 4.73 14.05
C VAL A 156 24.18 3.73 13.86
N GLY A 157 24.77 3.24 14.96
CA GLY A 157 25.96 2.38 14.92
C GLY A 157 25.73 0.86 14.81
N GLN A 158 24.50 0.36 14.87
CA GLN A 158 24.27 -1.10 14.99
C GLN A 158 23.57 -1.79 13.81
N SER A 159 23.08 -1.09 12.79
CA SER A 159 22.19 -1.75 11.81
C SER A 159 22.25 -1.22 10.37
N LEU A 160 23.45 -1.07 9.79
CA LEU A 160 23.58 -0.82 8.34
C LEU A 160 24.63 -1.71 7.64
N THR A 161 25.25 -2.67 8.33
CA THR A 161 26.28 -3.54 7.73
C THR A 161 25.77 -4.84 7.10
N SER A 162 24.45 -5.08 7.04
CA SER A 162 23.92 -6.38 6.57
C SER A 162 22.90 -6.33 5.43
N VAL A 163 22.63 -5.17 4.81
CA VAL A 163 21.78 -5.14 3.61
C VAL A 163 22.68 -5.22 2.38
N ASP A 164 22.86 -6.43 1.86
CA ASP A 164 23.52 -6.67 0.58
C ASP A 164 22.62 -6.14 -0.56
N PRO A 165 23.02 -5.11 -1.30
CA PRO A 165 22.21 -4.52 -2.37
C PRO A 165 21.95 -5.48 -3.55
N ALA A 166 22.62 -6.64 -3.59
CA ALA A 166 22.39 -7.69 -4.58
C ALA A 166 21.36 -8.74 -4.17
N ALA A 167 20.88 -8.73 -2.92
CA ALA A 167 19.89 -9.68 -2.43
C ALA A 167 18.49 -9.31 -2.94
N ALA A 168 18.13 -9.82 -4.12
CA ALA A 168 16.75 -9.79 -4.59
C ALA A 168 15.82 -10.43 -3.54
N PRO A 169 14.63 -9.86 -3.29
CA PRO A 169 13.66 -10.46 -2.38
C PRO A 169 13.37 -11.91 -2.83
N PRO A 170 13.26 -12.88 -1.90
CA PRO A 170 12.98 -14.26 -2.26
C PRO A 170 11.66 -14.31 -3.02
N ARG A 171 11.71 -14.78 -4.28
CA ARG A 171 10.51 -15.04 -5.07
C ARG A 171 9.64 -16.07 -4.34
N PRO A 172 8.31 -15.89 -4.30
CA PRO A 172 7.42 -16.90 -3.74
C PRO A 172 7.62 -18.22 -4.48
N GLN A 173 7.97 -19.27 -3.75
CA GLN A 173 8.11 -20.60 -4.32
C GLN A 173 6.72 -21.05 -4.79
N LYS A 174 6.60 -21.41 -6.07
CA LYS A 174 5.42 -22.11 -6.57
C LYS A 174 5.34 -23.45 -5.83
N GLY A 175 4.41 -23.57 -4.89
CA GLY A 175 4.04 -24.85 -4.29
C GLY A 175 3.62 -25.80 -5.41
N GLY A 176 4.45 -26.80 -5.67
CA GLY A 176 4.11 -27.92 -6.54
C GLY A 176 3.12 -28.80 -5.82
N ASN A 177 1.93 -28.94 -6.39
CA ASN A 177 1.00 -30.00 -6.02
C ASN A 177 1.60 -31.36 -6.42
N GLN A 178 1.76 -32.25 -5.44
CA GLN A 178 1.56 -33.68 -5.64
C GLN A 178 0.18 -34.02 -5.08
#